data_AF-A0A4Q6BSY4-F1
#
_entry.id   AF-A0A4Q6BSY4-F1
#
_cell.length_a   1.000
_cell.length_b   1.000
_cell.length_c   1.000
_cell.angle_alpha   90.00
_cell.angle_beta   90.00
_cell.angle_gamma   90.00
#
_symmetry.space_group_name_H-M   'P 1'
#
loop_
_entity.id
_entity.type
_entity.pdbx_description
1 polymer ?
#
loop_
_entity_poly.entity_id
_entity_poly.type
_entity_poly.pdbx_seq_one_letter_code
_entity_poly.pdbx_strand_id
1 'polypeptide(L)'
;MIFSIQKRKRRQKGKLVETRSYYLRYRLGEMPVDRWASLSTTDKAVAHAKAKEFIEKLEREQAGLTPARELVAAANAPLADLCQEYVT
;
A
#
# COMPACT_ATOMS: atom_id res chain seq x y z
N MET A 1 -3.59 -10.51 12.79
CA MET A 1 -3.61 -9.71 11.54
C MET A 1 -4.73 -10.20 10.65
N ILE A 2 -5.53 -9.30 10.08
CA ILE A 2 -6.61 -9.66 9.15
C ILE A 2 -6.38 -8.88 7.85
N PHE A 3 -6.26 -9.59 6.73
CA PHE A 3 -6.20 -8.97 5.42
C PHE A 3 -7.10 -9.70 4.43
N SER A 4 -7.58 -8.96 3.45
CA SER A 4 -8.40 -9.49 2.36
C SER A 4 -8.07 -8.80 1.05
N ILE A 5 -8.15 -9.56 -0.05
CA ILE A 5 -7.94 -9.05 -1.39
C ILE A 5 -9.30 -8.86 -2.04
N GLN A 6 -9.63 -7.62 -2.37
CA GLN A 6 -10.95 -7.25 -2.86
C GLN A 6 -10.83 -6.26 -4.02
N LYS A 7 -11.79 -6.30 -4.93
CA LYS A 7 -11.99 -5.21 -5.89
C LYS A 7 -12.84 -4.13 -5.25
N ARG A 8 -12.44 -2.86 -5.42
CA ARG A 8 -13.24 -1.74 -4.93
C ARG A 8 -14.45 -1.58 -5.82
N LYS A 9 -15.61 -1.41 -5.19
CA LYS A 9 -16.86 -1.09 -5.88
C LYS A 9 -17.10 0.40 -5.72
N ARG A 10 -17.31 1.10 -6.83
CA ARG A 10 -17.71 2.51 -6.84
C ARG A 10 -18.94 2.70 -7.70
N ARG A 11 -19.76 3.70 -7.38
CA ARG A 11 -20.85 4.10 -8.27
C ARG A 11 -20.30 5.06 -9.31
N GLN A 12 -20.50 4.75 -10.58
CA GLN A 12 -20.17 5.63 -11.69
C GLN A 12 -21.40 5.74 -12.59
N LYS A 13 -21.93 6.97 -12.76
CA LYS A 13 -23.14 7.24 -13.55
C LYS A 13 -24.33 6.35 -13.16
N GLY A 14 -24.58 6.20 -11.85
CA GLY A 14 -25.69 5.40 -11.31
C GLY A 14 -25.49 3.88 -11.35
N LYS A 15 -24.43 3.37 -12.00
CA LYS A 15 -24.11 1.93 -12.06
C LYS A 15 -23.01 1.57 -11.08
N LEU A 16 -23.09 0.38 -10.48
CA LEU A 16 -22.02 -0.17 -9.62
C LEU A 16 -20.92 -0.73 -10.53
N VAL A 17 -19.72 -0.16 -10.44
CA VAL A 17 -18.56 -0.55 -11.25
C VAL A 17 -17.45 -1.04 -10.32
N GLU A 18 -16.87 -2.20 -10.65
CA GLU A 18 -15.69 -2.72 -9.99
C GLU A 18 -14.41 -2.11 -10.57
N THR A 19 -13.43 -1.84 -9.73
CA THR A 19 -12.09 -1.44 -10.19
C THR A 19 -11.42 -2.58 -10.95
N ARG A 20 -10.63 -2.21 -11.97
CA ARG A 20 -9.85 -3.17 -12.77
C ARG A 20 -8.83 -3.92 -11.90
N SER A 21 -8.12 -3.20 -11.03
CA SER A 21 -7.10 -3.77 -10.15
C SER A 21 -7.68 -4.30 -8.84
N TYR A 22 -6.97 -5.29 -8.28
CA TYR A 22 -7.16 -5.76 -6.91
C TYR A 22 -6.54 -4.78 -5.91
N TYR A 23 -7.19 -4.69 -4.75
CA TYR A 23 -6.75 -3.93 -3.60
C TYR A 23 -6.56 -4.87 -2.42
N LEU A 24 -5.55 -4.57 -1.60
CA LEU A 24 -5.35 -5.17 -0.30
C LEU A 24 -6.03 -4.32 0.76
N ARG A 25 -7.02 -4.89 1.45
CA ARG A 25 -7.60 -4.33 2.67
C ARG A 25 -6.92 -5.01 3.85
N TYR A 26 -6.26 -4.26 4.72
CA TYR A 26 -5.48 -4.83 5.82
C TYR A 26 -5.68 -4.04 7.13
N ARG A 27 -5.54 -4.76 8.24
CA ARG A 27 -5.50 -4.23 9.61
C ARG A 27 -4.34 -4.89 10.36
N LEU A 28 -3.42 -4.05 10.84
CA LEU A 28 -2.23 -4.44 11.60
C LEU A 28 -2.33 -3.90 13.03
N GLY A 29 -2.03 -4.74 14.03
CA GLY A 29 -2.04 -4.37 15.45
C GLY A 29 -3.33 -3.66 15.91
N GLU A 30 -3.16 -2.58 16.68
CA GLU A 30 -4.23 -1.72 17.20
C GLU A 30 -4.70 -0.64 16.21
N MET A 31 -4.54 -0.83 14.89
CA MET A 31 -5.08 0.13 13.93
C MET A 31 -6.60 0.29 14.11
N PRO A 32 -7.12 1.51 14.27
CA PRO A 32 -8.55 1.73 14.52
C PRO A 32 -9.41 1.48 13.27
N VAL A 33 -8.82 1.60 12.07
CA VAL A 33 -9.54 1.52 10.79
C VAL A 33 -8.75 0.68 9.79
N ASP A 34 -9.48 -0.04 8.94
CA ASP A 34 -8.89 -0.80 7.83
C ASP A 34 -8.29 0.12 6.77
N ARG A 35 -7.04 -0.14 6.40
CA ARG A 35 -6.36 0.56 5.31
C ARG A 35 -6.49 -0.20 4.00
N TRP A 36 -6.43 0.55 2.90
CA TRP A 36 -6.50 0.01 1.55
C TRP A 36 -5.23 0.36 0.79
N ALA A 37 -4.58 -0.64 0.19
CA ALA A 37 -3.45 -0.47 -0.72
C ALA A 37 -3.78 -1.04 -2.11
N SER A 38 -3.41 -0.33 -3.17
CA SER A 38 -3.54 -0.84 -4.54
C SER A 38 -2.45 -1.88 -4.80
N LEU A 39 -2.83 -3.06 -5.33
CA LEU A 39 -1.87 -4.07 -5.80
C LEU A 39 -1.53 -3.89 -7.29
N SER A 40 -2.27 -3.01 -7.98
CA SER A 40 -2.09 -2.64 -9.39
C SER A 40 -2.03 -3.86 -10.34
N THR A 41 -2.69 -4.95 -9.96
CA THR A 41 -2.77 -6.20 -10.74
C THR A 41 -4.22 -6.58 -10.97
N THR A 42 -4.50 -7.13 -12.16
CA THR A 42 -5.83 -7.65 -12.50
C THR A 42 -5.93 -9.16 -12.22
N ASP A 43 -4.80 -9.85 -12.08
CA ASP A 43 -4.72 -11.28 -11.78
C ASP A 43 -4.76 -11.52 -10.26
N LYS A 44 -5.55 -12.50 -9.82
CA LYS A 44 -5.76 -12.83 -8.41
C LYS A 44 -4.56 -13.54 -7.78
N ALA A 45 -3.90 -14.45 -8.50
CA ALA A 45 -2.72 -15.15 -8.01
C ALA A 45 -1.55 -14.17 -7.80
N VAL A 46 -1.34 -13.27 -8.76
CA VAL A 46 -0.32 -12.22 -8.64
C VAL A 46 -0.67 -11.24 -7.52
N ALA A 47 -1.95 -10.91 -7.33
CA ALA A 47 -2.40 -10.08 -6.21
C ALA A 47 -2.10 -10.75 -4.86
N HIS A 48 -2.30 -12.06 -4.72
CA HIS A 48 -1.95 -12.80 -3.50
C HIS A 48 -0.46 -12.76 -3.18
N ALA A 49 0.41 -12.97 -4.18
CA ALA A 49 1.85 -12.89 -4.00
C ALA A 49 2.28 -11.49 -3.53
N LYS A 50 1.83 -10.43 -4.22
CA LYS A 50 2.14 -9.04 -3.86
C LYS A 50 1.58 -8.65 -2.49
N ALA A 51 0.40 -9.14 -2.13
CA ALA A 51 -0.19 -8.89 -0.82
C ALA A 51 0.67 -9.48 0.30
N LYS A 52 1.15 -10.72 0.12
CA LYS A 52 2.03 -11.38 1.09
C LYS A 52 3.33 -10.60 1.27
N GLU A 53 3.99 -10.23 0.18
CA GLU A 53 5.22 -9.42 0.24
C GLU A 53 5.00 -8.06 0.93
N PHE A 54 3.88 -7.40 0.65
CA PHE A 54 3.55 -6.10 1.25
C PHE A 54 3.35 -6.20 2.76
N ILE A 55 2.69 -7.27 3.20
CA ILE A 55 2.45 -7.57 4.61
C ILE A 55 3.76 -7.89 5.32
N GLU A 56 4.58 -8.79 4.78
CA GLU A 56 5.86 -9.17 5.39
C GLU A 56 6.77 -7.95 5.56
N LYS A 57 6.76 -7.01 4.59
CA LYS A 57 7.46 -5.74 4.71
C LYS A 57 6.90 -4.87 5.83
N LEU A 58 5.58 -4.71 5.90
CA LEU A 58 4.93 -3.92 6.95
C LEU A 58 5.16 -4.47 8.35
N GLU A 59 5.14 -5.79 8.52
CA GLU A 59 5.43 -6.44 9.81
C GLU A 59 6.89 -6.20 10.22
N ARG A 60 7.84 -6.25 9.28
CA ARG A 60 9.25 -5.93 9.53
C ARG A 60 9.48 -4.44 9.85
N GLU A 61 8.74 -3.54 9.21
CA GLU A 61 8.75 -2.11 9.54
C GLU A 61 8.20 -1.87 10.95
N GLN A 62 7.07 -2.49 11.32
CA GLN A 62 6.50 -2.38 12.68
C GLN A 62 7.40 -2.97 13.76
N ALA A 63 8.11 -4.06 13.45
CA ALA A 63 9.09 -4.67 14.35
C ALA A 63 10.38 -3.85 14.49
N GLY A 64 10.53 -2.73 13.77
CA GLY A 64 11.72 -1.87 13.81
C GLY A 64 12.96 -2.48 13.16
N LEU A 65 12.80 -3.57 12.39
CA LEU A 65 13.91 -4.27 11.73
C LEU A 65 14.34 -3.60 10.42
N THR A 66 13.45 -2.82 9.80
CA THR A 66 13.70 -2.12 8.54
C THR A 66 13.44 -0.63 8.74
N PRO A 67 14.27 0.28 8.19
CA PRO A 67 13.99 1.71 8.23
C PRO A 67 12.64 2.02 7.59
N ALA A 68 11.92 2.97 8.17
CA ALA A 68 10.63 3.43 7.66
C ALA A 68 10.74 3.77 6.16
N ARG A 69 9.71 3.41 5.40
CA ARG A 69 9.69 3.57 3.95
C ARG A 69 9.96 4.99 3.47
N GLU A 70 9.59 5.98 4.28
CA GLU A 70 9.87 7.41 4.06
C GLU A 70 11.37 7.70 4.08
N LEU A 71 12.12 7.09 4.99
CA LEU A 71 13.59 7.24 5.06
C LEU A 71 14.27 6.58 3.87
N VAL A 72 13.79 5.41 3.43
CA VAL A 72 14.32 4.74 2.23
C VAL A 72 14.00 5.55 0.98
N ALA A 73 12.81 6.13 0.87
CA ALA A 73 12.44 7.00 -0.24
C ALA A 73 13.30 8.26 -0.27
N ALA A 74 13.49 8.92 0.87
CA ALA A 74 14.36 10.10 1.01
C ALA A 74 15.82 9.76 0.68
N ALA A 75 16.32 8.60 1.13
CA ALA A 75 17.68 8.16 0.81
C ALA A 75 17.89 7.86 -0.68
N ASN A 76 16.85 7.47 -1.40
CA ASN A 76 16.90 7.21 -2.84
C ASN A 76 16.48 8.42 -3.70
N ALA A 77 16.05 9.53 -3.08
CA ALA A 77 15.67 10.73 -3.81
C ALA A 77 16.92 11.41 -4.39
N PRO A 78 16.86 11.94 -5.62
CA PRO A 78 17.95 12.71 -6.17
C PRO A 78 18.17 13.98 -5.34
N LEU A 79 19.43 14.36 -5.13
CA LEU A 79 19.83 15.47 -4.27
C LEU A 79 19.14 16.80 -4.64
N ALA A 80 18.83 16.99 -5.93
CA ALA A 80 18.11 18.15 -6.44
C ALA A 80 16.69 18.31 -5.85
N ASP A 81 15.96 17.21 -5.68
CA ASP A 81 14.58 17.24 -5.14
C ASP A 81 14.60 17.57 -3.65
N LEU A 82 15.58 17.04 -2.90
CA LEU A 82 15.78 17.33 -1.48
C LEU A 82 16.15 18.81 -1.23
N CYS A 83 16.93 19.41 -2.12
CA CYS A 83 17.27 20.83 -2.02
C CYS A 83 16.07 21.75 -2.26
N GLN A 84 15.12 21.38 -3.11
CA GLN A 84 13.92 22.20 -3.36
C GLN A 84 12.99 22.26 -2.14
N GLU A 85 12.90 21.18 -1.38
CA GLU A 85 12.10 21.11 -0.15
C GLU A 85 12.63 22.05 0.95
N TYR A 86 13.93 22.37 0.93
CA TYR A 86 14.59 23.22 1.93
C TYR A 86 14.53 24.73 1.63
N VAL A 87 14.16 25.11 0.41
CA VAL A 87 14.17 26.52 -0.06
C VAL A 87 12.77 27.15 -0.02
N THR A 88 11.73 26.38 0.34
CA THR A 88 10.34 26.86 0.45
C THR A 88 9.93 27.06 1.90
#